data_AF-B4Q311-F1
#
_entry.id   AF-B4Q311-F1
#
_cell.length_a   1.000
_cell.length_b   1.000
_cell.length_c   1.000
_cell.angle_alpha   90.00
_cell.angle_beta   90.00
_cell.angle_gamma   90.00
#
_symmetry.space_group_name_H-M   'P 1'
#
loop_
_entity.id
_entity.type
_entity.pdbx_description
1 polymer ?
#
loop_
_entity_poly.entity_id
_entity_poly.type
_entity_poly.pdbx_seq_one_letter_code
_entity_poly.pdbx_strand_id
1 'polypeptide(L)'
;MDPTKSKTNSTLTSPTPSPEKQPNGFDLGLEPLRILGACDWSGELTFLMQWKGCVQAGLVPAKVLNDRCPQMVIAFYEERIVFKDQCYEDSLDSDCGSETTPSPEKKRAPSA
;
A
#
# COMPACT_ATOMS: atom_id res chain seq x y z
N MET A 1 -18.52 26.52 46.96
CA MET A 1 -17.05 26.51 46.78
C MET A 1 -16.52 25.34 47.58
N ASP A 2 -15.41 24.79 47.11
CA ASP A 2 -14.68 23.59 47.54
C ASP A 2 -15.06 22.23 46.93
N PRO A 3 -14.02 21.42 46.60
CA PRO A 3 -13.92 20.71 45.32
C PRO A 3 -13.66 19.21 45.50
N THR A 4 -13.99 18.37 44.54
CA THR A 4 -13.34 17.05 44.45
C THR A 4 -13.19 16.62 43.00
N LYS A 5 -11.94 16.78 42.52
CA LYS A 5 -11.40 16.14 41.33
C LYS A 5 -11.29 14.64 41.63
N SER A 6 -12.07 13.83 40.92
CA SER A 6 -11.84 12.37 40.88
C SER A 6 -11.24 12.02 39.52
N LYS A 7 -9.92 11.96 39.47
CA LYS A 7 -9.17 11.25 38.43
C LYS A 7 -9.43 9.76 38.62
N THR A 8 -10.25 9.16 37.76
CA THR A 8 -10.27 7.70 37.58
C THR A 8 -9.23 7.33 36.53
N ASN A 9 -8.06 6.89 37.00
CA ASN A 9 -7.13 6.14 36.17
C ASN A 9 -7.77 4.77 35.89
N SER A 10 -8.24 4.55 34.67
CA SER A 10 -8.70 3.24 34.23
C SER A 10 -7.47 2.40 33.87
N THR A 11 -6.99 1.64 34.84
CA THR A 11 -6.12 0.48 34.62
C THR A 11 -6.95 -0.58 33.88
N LEU A 12 -6.71 -0.76 32.58
CA LEU A 12 -7.31 -1.85 31.81
C LEU A 12 -6.27 -2.95 31.58
N THR A 13 -6.24 -3.89 32.52
CA THR A 13 -5.61 -5.21 32.35
C THR A 13 -6.69 -6.16 31.82
N SER A 14 -6.64 -6.59 30.54
CA SER A 14 -7.42 -7.76 30.05
C SER A 14 -6.89 -8.25 28.67
N PRO A 15 -7.21 -9.49 28.27
CA PRO A 15 -6.39 -10.42 27.47
C PRO A 15 -6.27 -10.00 26.01
N THR A 16 -5.17 -10.39 25.36
CA THR A 16 -4.82 -10.10 23.97
C THR A 16 -6.02 -10.21 23.03
N PRO A 17 -6.62 -9.08 22.60
CA PRO A 17 -7.66 -9.09 21.59
C PRO A 17 -7.01 -9.48 20.27
N SER A 18 -7.70 -10.30 19.46
CA SER A 18 -7.36 -10.42 18.05
C SER A 18 -7.23 -9.01 17.44
N PRO A 19 -6.25 -8.77 16.55
CA PRO A 19 -5.94 -7.43 16.03
C PRO A 19 -7.14 -6.72 15.37
N GLU A 20 -8.21 -7.45 15.07
CA GLU A 20 -9.45 -6.97 14.47
C GLU A 20 -10.40 -6.25 15.45
N LYS A 21 -10.19 -6.35 16.77
CA LYS A 21 -11.13 -5.80 17.78
C LYS A 21 -10.50 -4.80 18.75
N GLN A 22 -9.26 -4.37 18.52
CA GLN A 22 -8.71 -3.29 19.34
C GLN A 22 -9.39 -1.97 18.94
N PRO A 23 -9.90 -1.18 19.91
CA PRO A 23 -10.46 0.12 19.61
C PRO A 23 -9.39 0.95 18.91
N ASN A 24 -9.73 1.51 17.75
CA ASN A 24 -8.78 2.34 17.02
C ASN A 24 -8.58 3.66 17.80
N GLY A 25 -7.50 4.40 17.52
CA GLY A 25 -7.23 5.64 18.27
C GLY A 25 -8.31 6.71 18.09
N PHE A 26 -9.10 6.67 17.01
CA PHE A 26 -10.25 7.56 16.82
C PHE A 26 -11.41 7.21 17.77
N ASP A 27 -11.68 5.94 18.02
CA ASP A 27 -12.71 5.47 18.96
C ASP A 27 -12.38 5.89 20.40
N LEU A 28 -11.08 6.06 20.69
CA LEU A 28 -10.58 6.56 21.98
C LEU A 28 -10.54 8.10 22.05
N GLY A 29 -10.96 8.80 21.00
CA GLY A 29 -10.95 10.27 20.94
C GLY A 29 -9.54 10.87 20.93
N LEU A 30 -8.53 10.11 20.50
CA LEU A 30 -7.16 10.60 20.41
C LEU A 30 -6.99 11.51 19.20
N GLU A 31 -6.23 12.58 19.38
CA GLU A 31 -5.88 13.50 18.29
C GLU A 31 -4.81 12.84 17.39
N PRO A 32 -5.03 12.75 16.07
CA PRO A 32 -4.05 12.20 15.15
C PRO A 32 -2.84 13.13 15.06
N LEU A 33 -1.63 12.57 15.14
CA LEU A 33 -0.38 13.33 15.11
C LEU A 33 0.31 13.24 13.74
N ARG A 34 0.54 12.02 13.25
CA ARG A 34 1.24 11.77 11.98
C ARG A 34 1.05 10.31 11.53
N ILE A 35 1.01 10.11 10.22
CA ILE A 35 1.10 8.78 9.60
C ILE A 35 2.57 8.35 9.54
N LEU A 36 2.89 7.21 10.15
CA LEU A 36 4.24 6.66 10.20
C LEU A 36 4.56 5.79 8.98
N GLY A 37 3.54 5.11 8.45
CA GLY A 37 3.68 4.19 7.33
C GLY A 37 2.34 3.68 6.83
N ALA A 38 2.40 2.89 5.77
CA ALA A 38 1.26 2.20 5.18
C ALA A 38 1.60 0.72 5.02
N CYS A 39 0.60 -0.15 5.20
CA CYS A 39 0.69 -1.58 4.97
C CYS A 39 -0.59 -2.08 4.30
N ASP A 40 -0.47 -3.21 3.60
CA ASP A 40 -1.62 -4.01 3.21
C ASP A 40 -1.93 -4.98 4.35
N TRP A 41 -3.02 -4.72 5.06
CA TRP A 41 -3.54 -5.62 6.10
C TRP A 41 -4.93 -6.07 5.67
N SER A 42 -5.18 -7.38 5.68
CA SER A 42 -6.45 -7.98 5.22
C SER A 42 -6.84 -7.67 3.76
N GLY A 43 -5.89 -7.28 2.90
CA GLY A 43 -6.17 -6.90 1.51
C GLY A 43 -6.68 -5.47 1.36
N GLU A 44 -6.63 -4.67 2.43
CA GLU A 44 -7.00 -3.27 2.41
C GLU A 44 -5.82 -2.40 2.88
N LEU A 45 -5.64 -1.28 2.17
CA LEU A 45 -4.67 -0.26 2.54
C LEU A 45 -4.98 0.26 3.95
N THR A 46 -4.02 0.06 4.85
CA THR A 46 -4.10 0.43 6.25
C THR A 46 -2.90 1.30 6.60
N PHE A 47 -3.13 2.37 7.34
CA PHE A 47 -2.08 3.27 7.80
C PHE A 47 -1.71 2.99 9.25
N LEU A 48 -0.43 3.17 9.56
CA LEU A 48 0.07 3.20 10.92
C LEU A 48 0.04 4.64 11.43
N MET A 49 -0.91 4.95 12.31
CA MET A 49 -1.14 6.29 12.84
C MET A 49 -0.49 6.47 14.21
N GLN A 50 0.28 7.55 14.37
CA GLN A 50 0.71 8.03 15.68
C GLN A 50 -0.33 9.00 16.26
N TRP A 51 -0.61 8.85 17.54
CA TRP A 51 -1.60 9.65 18.25
C TRP A 51 -0.95 10.55 19.29
N LYS A 52 -1.50 11.74 19.51
CA LYS A 52 -0.99 12.67 20.51
C LYS A 52 -1.16 12.10 21.91
N GLY A 53 -0.08 12.10 22.69
CA GLY A 53 -0.07 11.57 24.06
C GLY A 53 -0.12 10.04 24.14
N CYS A 54 -0.03 9.33 23.01
CA CYS A 54 0.11 7.88 22.98
C CYS A 54 1.45 7.50 22.35
N VAL A 55 2.19 6.60 23.03
CA VAL A 55 3.46 6.08 22.49
C VAL A 55 3.21 4.99 21.45
N GLN A 56 2.11 4.25 21.60
CA GLN A 56 1.75 3.16 20.72
C GLN A 56 1.01 3.68 19.48
N ALA A 57 1.49 3.26 18.30
CA ALA A 57 0.81 3.54 17.05
C ALA A 57 -0.37 2.58 16.83
N GLY A 58 -1.42 3.07 16.17
CA GLY A 58 -2.62 2.29 15.84
C GLY A 58 -2.74 2.05 14.35
N LEU A 59 -3.30 0.90 13.96
CA LEU A 59 -3.67 0.63 12.57
C LEU A 59 -5.04 1.23 12.29
N VAL A 60 -5.15 1.94 11.17
CA VAL A 60 -6.40 2.57 10.73
C VAL A 60 -6.60 2.34 9.23
N PRO A 61 -7.77 1.84 8.80
CA PRO A 61 -8.08 1.69 7.38
C PRO A 61 -8.02 3.03 6.65
N ALA A 62 -7.52 3.03 5.41
CA ALA A 62 -7.39 4.24 4.59
C ALA A 62 -8.71 4.99 4.42
N LYS A 63 -9.83 4.27 4.27
CA LYS A 63 -11.17 4.87 4.14
C LYS A 63 -11.49 5.82 5.30
N VAL A 64 -11.22 5.39 6.54
CA VAL A 64 -11.49 6.20 7.74
C VAL A 64 -10.63 7.46 7.77
N LEU A 65 -9.36 7.36 7.37
CA LEU A 65 -8.44 8.49 7.37
C LEU A 65 -8.74 9.51 6.27
N ASN A 66 -9.19 9.04 5.11
CA ASN A 66 -9.60 9.91 4.01
C ASN A 66 -10.79 10.79 4.42
N ASP A 67 -11.71 10.27 5.23
CA ASP A 67 -12.87 11.02 5.71
C ASP A 67 -12.52 11.95 6.87
N ARG A 68 -11.70 11.48 7.83
CA ARG A 68 -11.41 12.23 9.07
C ARG A 68 -10.29 13.26 8.90
N CYS A 69 -9.22 12.90 8.21
CA CYS A 69 -7.98 13.68 8.14
C CYS A 69 -7.35 13.66 6.74
N PRO A 70 -8.07 14.06 5.68
CA PRO A 70 -7.62 13.93 4.30
C PRO A 70 -6.28 14.62 4.03
N GLN A 71 -6.08 15.81 4.60
CA GLN A 71 -4.84 16.59 4.41
C GLN A 71 -3.60 15.84 4.91
N MET A 72 -3.74 15.06 5.99
CA MET A 72 -2.62 14.28 6.53
C MET A 72 -2.27 13.09 5.62
N VAL A 73 -3.28 12.47 5.01
CA VAL A 73 -3.09 11.39 4.05
C VAL A 73 -2.41 11.90 2.78
N ILE A 74 -2.88 13.05 2.26
CA ILE A 74 -2.30 13.68 1.07
C ILE A 74 -0.83 14.02 1.31
N ALA A 75 -0.52 14.72 2.41
CA ALA A 75 0.85 15.08 2.77
C ALA A 75 1.76 13.86 2.91
N PHE A 76 1.27 12.76 3.51
CA PHE A 76 2.03 11.52 3.63
C PHE A 76 2.44 10.95 2.26
N TYR A 77 1.54 11.02 1.27
CA TYR A 77 1.83 10.59 -0.08
C TYR A 77 2.75 11.56 -0.82
N GLU A 78 2.55 12.87 -0.69
CA GLU A 78 3.42 13.87 -1.32
C GLU A 78 4.89 13.69 -0.90
N GLU A 79 5.12 13.36 0.37
CA GLU A 79 6.46 13.09 0.90
C GLU A 79 7.09 11.78 0.40
N ARG A 80 6.29 10.82 -0.13
CA ARG A 80 6.73 9.43 -0.38
C ARG A 80 6.45 8.90 -1.79
N ILE A 81 5.70 9.62 -2.62
CA ILE A 81 5.38 9.19 -3.99
C ILE A 81 6.69 9.12 -4.80
N VAL A 82 6.92 7.95 -5.40
CA VAL A 82 7.99 7.73 -6.37
C VAL A 82 7.35 7.26 -7.67
N PHE A 83 7.55 8.02 -8.74
CA PHE A 83 7.11 7.62 -10.07
C PHE A 83 8.11 6.62 -10.63
N LYS A 84 7.63 5.41 -10.97
CA LYS A 84 8.43 4.43 -11.72
C LYS A 84 8.27 4.75 -13.20
N ASP A 85 9.38 4.98 -13.89
CA ASP A 85 9.37 5.03 -15.34
C ASP A 85 8.99 3.65 -15.87
N GLN A 86 7.91 3.58 -16.63
CA GLN A 86 7.59 2.37 -17.39
C GLN A 86 8.58 2.31 -18.56
N CYS A 87 9.75 1.73 -18.31
CA CYS A 87 10.61 1.27 -19.39
C CYS A 87 9.83 0.18 -20.11
N TYR A 88 9.29 0.49 -21.28
CA TYR A 88 8.64 -0.48 -22.18
C TYR A 88 9.66 -1.60 -22.46
N GLU A 89 9.49 -2.77 -21.86
CA GLU A 89 9.95 -4.02 -22.46
C GLU A 89 8.97 -4.35 -23.58
N ASP A 90 9.03 -3.57 -24.67
CA ASP A 90 8.39 -3.94 -25.92
C ASP A 90 9.20 -5.09 -26.51
N SER A 91 8.76 -6.31 -26.21
CA SER A 91 8.45 -7.36 -27.18
C SER A 91 9.22 -7.44 -28.53
N LEU A 92 10.52 -7.14 -28.58
CA LEU A 92 11.34 -7.27 -29.78
C LEU A 92 11.86 -8.70 -30.03
N ASP A 93 10.97 -9.70 -30.03
CA ASP A 93 11.18 -10.88 -30.87
C ASP A 93 9.86 -11.62 -31.16
N SER A 94 8.89 -10.90 -31.78
CA SER A 94 7.86 -11.53 -32.60
C SER A 94 8.24 -11.41 -34.09
N ASP A 95 8.91 -12.47 -34.55
CA ASP A 95 9.05 -13.00 -35.92
C ASP A 95 8.65 -12.10 -37.12
N CYS A 96 9.63 -11.74 -37.96
CA CYS A 96 9.38 -11.33 -39.34
C CYS A 96 10.47 -11.85 -40.29
N GLY A 97 10.22 -13.03 -40.89
CA GLY A 97 10.65 -13.35 -42.25
C GLY A 97 11.91 -14.21 -42.38
N SER A 98 11.80 -15.52 -42.16
CA SER A 98 12.75 -16.49 -42.75
C SER A 98 12.29 -16.88 -44.15
N GLU A 99 12.77 -16.19 -45.18
CA GLU A 99 12.83 -16.76 -46.53
C GLU A 99 14.16 -16.41 -47.21
N THR A 100 15.05 -17.40 -47.26
CA THR A 100 15.79 -17.72 -48.47
C THR A 100 16.15 -19.21 -48.39
N THR A 101 15.28 -20.05 -48.94
CA THR A 101 15.72 -21.35 -49.45
C THR A 101 15.79 -21.23 -50.98
N PRO A 102 16.96 -21.42 -51.61
CA PRO A 102 17.00 -21.57 -53.05
C PRO A 102 16.57 -23.01 -53.38
N SER A 103 15.39 -23.16 -53.98
CA SER A 103 14.95 -24.41 -54.60
C SER A 103 15.70 -24.61 -55.93
N PRO A 104 16.31 -25.78 -56.19
CA PRO A 104 17.06 -26.00 -57.41
C PRO A 104 16.16 -26.58 -58.52
N GLU A 105 15.97 -25.81 -59.59
CA GLU A 105 15.58 -26.32 -60.91
C GLU A 105 16.35 -25.47 -61.94
N LYS A 106 17.02 -25.97 -62.99
CA LYS A 106 16.77 -27.14 -63.82
C LYS A 106 17.96 -27.28 -64.80
N LYS A 107 18.24 -28.50 -65.28
CA LYS A 107 18.37 -28.89 -66.71
C LYS A 107 19.45 -29.96 -66.99
N ARG A 108 18.92 -31.18 -67.18
CA ARG A 108 19.07 -32.05 -68.37
C ARG A 108 20.43 -32.70 -68.61
N ALA A 109 20.47 -34.01 -68.34
CA ALA A 109 21.46 -34.93 -68.91
C ALA A 109 21.22 -35.14 -70.42
N PRO A 110 22.27 -35.31 -71.25
CA PRO A 110 22.11 -35.82 -72.60
C PRO A 110 21.84 -37.33 -72.54
N SER A 111 20.81 -37.78 -73.26
CA SER A 111 20.64 -39.20 -73.58
C SER A 111 21.47 -39.51 -74.84
N ALA A 112 22.07 -40.70 -74.83
CA ALA A 112 22.95 -41.29 -75.84
C ALA A 112 22.44 -41.23 -77.28
#